data_AF-A0A662A0V4-F1
#
_entry.id   AF-A0A662A0V4-F1
#
_cell.length_a   1.000
_cell.length_b   1.000
_cell.length_c   1.000
_cell.angle_alpha   90.00
_cell.angle_beta   90.00
_cell.angle_gamma   90.00
#
_symmetry.space_group_name_H-M   'P 1'
#
loop_
_entity.id
_entity.type
_entity.pdbx_description
1 polymer ?
#
loop_
_entity_poly.entity_id
_entity_poly.type
_entity_poly.pdbx_seq_one_letter_code
_entity_poly.pdbx_strand_id
1 'polypeptide(L)'
;MYEKGFSAHSGAENLIATNYIYATIDKKYIPTNIFKEKKVVGKLGNMAYRFAKFWYIDFELSAWAFRTQHEYFGHTVRAKQAGYYDAWPVIGYPYYSKDKGLTYRGERIGYSSVHENKLINSGGNEANSILAENIFAKSLLSNRILYQQSLLYIGNNTYQSLGILLANNISDIHDIKYYNKYIIYNANEEKLQKQFETIALIELLTDPLNYFSLYSIFKNYIYEGKHETKIPMLRIGGKLRYLPDFRYVLAPYSPELMYENYFRFDKKLLRITFRHAALTLHKSFGITVKLYNYSISKHFSFDSQISYWDQPEIKIYNDSNEKIVFDEKGLGLAFIQSTYYR
;
A
#
# COMPACT_ATOMS: atom_id res chain seq x y z
N MET A 1 -20.14 -2.01 -6.23
CA MET A 1 -20.06 -1.94 -4.75
C MET A 1 -20.02 -0.46 -4.38
N TYR A 2 -21.06 0.04 -3.71
CA TYR A 2 -21.12 1.43 -3.24
C TYR A 2 -20.55 1.45 -1.82
N GLU A 3 -19.39 2.08 -1.62
CA GLU A 3 -18.76 2.17 -0.30
C GLU A 3 -19.42 3.29 0.51
N LYS A 4 -20.27 2.92 1.48
CA LYS A 4 -20.95 3.87 2.37
C LYS A 4 -20.02 4.19 3.54
N GLY A 5 -19.19 5.23 3.41
CA GLY A 5 -18.31 5.74 4.49
C GLY A 5 -16.85 5.94 4.07
N PHE A 6 -15.97 6.19 5.05
CA PHE A 6 -14.52 6.23 4.85
C PHE A 6 -13.97 4.81 4.60
N SER A 7 -13.55 4.51 3.38
CA SER A 7 -12.90 3.26 2.97
C SER A 7 -11.37 3.33 2.93
N ALA A 8 -10.70 2.19 2.73
CA ALA A 8 -9.26 2.10 2.45
C ALA A 8 -8.80 3.04 1.32
N HIS A 9 -9.60 3.14 0.25
CA HIS A 9 -9.31 4.05 -0.87
C HIS A 9 -9.42 5.53 -0.48
N SER A 10 -10.49 5.90 0.22
CA SER A 10 -10.66 7.29 0.68
C SER A 10 -9.60 7.69 1.71
N GLY A 11 -9.22 6.77 2.60
CA GLY A 11 -8.14 6.95 3.57
C GLY A 11 -6.81 7.20 2.87
N ALA A 12 -6.48 6.37 1.88
CA ALA A 12 -5.27 6.53 1.09
C ALA A 12 -5.21 7.90 0.41
N GLU A 13 -6.28 8.33 -0.25
CA GLU A 13 -6.36 9.64 -0.90
C GLU A 13 -6.17 10.80 0.08
N ASN A 14 -6.84 10.75 1.25
CA ASN A 14 -6.75 11.78 2.28
C ASN A 14 -5.35 11.85 2.91
N LEU A 15 -4.73 10.70 3.20
CA LEU A 15 -3.39 10.64 3.76
C LEU A 15 -2.34 11.15 2.78
N ILE A 16 -2.45 10.81 1.49
CA ILE A 16 -1.57 11.35 0.45
C ILE A 16 -1.73 12.86 0.32
N ALA A 17 -2.96 13.36 0.31
CA ALA A 17 -3.23 14.80 0.21
C ALA A 17 -2.67 15.56 1.41
N THR A 18 -2.87 15.04 2.62
CA THR A 18 -2.32 15.61 3.86
C THR A 18 -0.79 15.61 3.85
N ASN A 19 -0.17 14.49 3.45
CA ASN A 19 1.28 14.40 3.32
C ASN A 19 1.83 15.37 2.26
N TYR A 20 1.11 15.58 1.16
CA TYR A 20 1.49 16.55 0.12
C TYR A 20 1.42 18.00 0.62
N ILE A 21 0.38 18.36 1.40
CA ILE A 21 0.28 19.66 2.05
C ILE A 21 1.46 19.88 2.98
N TYR A 22 1.75 18.89 3.84
CA TYR A 22 2.91 18.92 4.72
C TYR A 22 4.22 19.10 3.94
N ALA A 23 4.45 18.32 2.89
CA ALA A 23 5.65 18.42 2.07
C ALA A 23 5.80 19.79 1.38
N THR A 24 4.68 20.43 1.03
CA THR A 24 4.65 21.79 0.47
C THR A 24 5.04 22.84 1.50
N ILE A 25 4.52 22.72 2.73
CA ILE A 25 4.87 23.59 3.86
C ILE A 25 6.35 23.41 4.22
N ASP A 26 6.81 22.17 4.37
CA ASP A 26 8.20 21.81 4.65
C ASP A 26 9.15 22.45 3.63
N LYS A 27 8.92 22.22 2.33
CA LYS A 27 9.73 22.78 1.24
C LYS A 27 9.78 24.32 1.25
N LYS A 28 8.74 24.98 1.73
CA LYS A 28 8.64 26.45 1.72
C LYS A 28 9.28 27.10 2.95
N TYR A 29 9.12 26.49 4.12
CA TYR A 29 9.43 27.14 5.40
C TYR A 29 10.60 26.51 6.16
N ILE A 30 10.97 25.26 5.86
CA ILE A 30 12.04 24.55 6.57
C ILE A 30 13.29 24.54 5.67
N PRO A 31 14.37 25.27 6.04
CA PRO A 31 15.56 25.34 5.21
C PRO A 31 16.29 24.00 5.20
N THR A 32 16.73 23.52 4.03
CA THR A 32 17.52 22.27 3.96
C THR A 32 19.00 22.47 4.24
N ASN A 33 19.48 23.72 4.26
CA ASN A 33 20.86 24.10 4.52
C ASN A 33 20.91 25.21 5.58
N ILE A 34 21.33 24.85 6.80
CA ILE A 34 21.52 25.80 7.90
C ILE A 34 23.00 26.24 8.04
N PHE A 35 23.93 25.46 7.47
CA PHE A 35 25.36 25.77 7.38
C PHE A 35 25.77 26.03 5.93
N LYS A 36 26.81 26.85 5.74
CA LYS A 36 27.42 27.09 4.42
C LYS A 36 28.22 25.86 3.98
N GLU A 37 27.89 25.27 2.82
CA GLU A 37 28.54 24.06 2.30
C GLU A 37 29.93 24.28 1.67
N LYS A 38 30.60 25.41 1.94
CA LYS A 38 31.94 25.70 1.40
C LYS A 38 33.03 24.76 1.91
N LYS A 39 32.78 24.08 3.04
CA LYS A 39 33.71 23.13 3.69
C LYS A 39 32.97 21.83 4.01
N VAL A 40 33.71 20.74 4.08
CA VAL A 40 33.20 19.40 4.45
C VAL A 40 32.38 19.43 5.74
N VAL A 41 32.83 20.18 6.74
CA VAL A 41 32.11 20.34 8.03
C VAL A 41 30.71 20.93 7.82
N GLY A 42 30.56 21.93 6.96
CA GLY A 42 29.24 22.52 6.67
C GLY A 42 28.30 21.52 5.99
N LYS A 43 28.82 20.71 5.06
CA LYS A 43 28.06 19.64 4.41
C LYS A 43 27.62 18.56 5.39
N LEU A 44 28.53 18.09 6.24
CA LEU A 44 28.21 17.10 7.29
C LEU A 44 27.20 17.67 8.30
N GLY A 45 27.33 18.93 8.68
CA GLY A 45 26.37 19.61 9.56
C GLY A 45 24.97 19.67 8.94
N ASN A 46 24.86 20.00 7.65
CA ASN A 46 23.58 20.00 6.95
C ASN A 46 22.99 18.59 6.80
N MET A 47 23.83 17.58 6.52
CA MET A 47 23.39 16.17 6.49
C MET A 47 22.84 15.73 7.84
N ALA A 48 23.54 16.04 8.94
CA ALA A 48 23.10 15.72 10.30
C ALA A 48 21.79 16.43 10.65
N TYR A 49 21.65 17.71 10.29
CA TYR A 49 20.42 18.47 10.46
C TYR A 49 19.24 17.84 9.72
N ARG A 50 19.41 17.52 8.43
CA ARG A 50 18.37 16.89 7.61
C ARG A 50 18.01 15.50 8.12
N PHE A 51 19.01 14.71 8.54
CA PHE A 51 18.77 13.41 9.14
C PHE A 51 17.99 13.51 10.45
N ALA A 52 18.34 14.46 11.33
CA ALA A 52 17.61 14.70 12.57
C ALA A 52 16.15 15.10 12.31
N LYS A 53 15.91 16.04 11.39
CA LYS A 53 14.56 16.45 11.00
C LYS A 53 13.77 15.29 10.38
N PHE A 54 14.40 14.51 9.51
CA PHE A 54 13.84 13.30 8.94
C PHE A 54 13.40 12.32 10.02
N TRP A 55 14.28 12.03 10.98
CA TRP A 55 14.03 11.04 12.02
C TRP A 55 12.97 11.48 13.04
N TYR A 56 13.04 12.71 13.52
CA TYR A 56 12.16 13.18 14.59
C TYR A 56 10.82 13.74 14.10
N ILE A 57 10.68 14.08 12.81
CA ILE A 57 9.45 14.67 12.27
C ILE A 57 8.90 13.82 11.13
N ASP A 58 9.66 13.62 10.04
CA ASP A 58 9.12 12.97 8.85
C ASP A 58 8.77 11.50 9.08
N PHE A 59 9.64 10.79 9.79
CA PHE A 59 9.42 9.39 10.17
C PHE A 59 8.20 9.24 11.07
N GLU A 60 8.05 10.12 12.07
CA GLU A 60 6.90 10.06 12.97
C GLU A 60 5.57 10.29 12.26
N LEU A 61 5.51 11.33 11.42
CA LEU A 61 4.32 11.63 10.63
C LEU A 61 3.99 10.50 9.64
N SER A 62 5.01 9.93 9.01
CA SER A 62 4.82 8.83 8.04
C SER A 62 4.39 7.54 8.74
N ALA A 63 4.94 7.23 9.91
CA ALA A 63 4.57 6.05 10.69
C ALA A 63 3.16 6.20 11.30
N TRP A 64 2.75 7.41 11.70
CA TRP A 64 1.38 7.69 12.10
C TRP A 64 0.39 7.52 10.93
N ALA A 65 0.72 8.05 9.75
CA ALA A 65 -0.08 7.87 8.54
C ALA A 65 -0.18 6.39 8.13
N PHE A 66 0.93 5.66 8.16
CA PHE A 66 0.97 4.21 7.94
C PHE A 66 0.00 3.47 8.89
N ARG A 67 0.09 3.71 10.20
CA ARG A 67 -0.80 3.02 11.17
C ARG A 67 -2.25 3.44 11.05
N THR A 68 -2.51 4.69 10.72
CA THR A 68 -3.86 5.15 10.44
C THR A 68 -4.45 4.40 9.24
N GLN A 69 -3.66 4.23 8.17
CA GLN A 69 -4.08 3.43 7.02
C GLN A 69 -4.32 1.97 7.40
N HIS A 70 -3.41 1.38 8.17
CA HIS A 70 -3.46 -0.02 8.54
C HIS A 70 -4.61 -0.37 9.50
N GLU A 71 -4.67 0.33 10.65
CA GLU A 71 -5.61 0.01 11.73
C GLU A 71 -7.00 0.59 11.47
N TYR A 72 -7.08 1.88 11.13
CA TYR A 72 -8.37 2.53 10.91
C TYR A 72 -8.94 2.12 9.55
N PHE A 73 -8.24 2.47 8.47
CA PHE A 73 -8.79 2.29 7.13
C PHE A 73 -8.72 0.85 6.61
N GLY A 74 -7.92 -0.01 7.24
CA GLY A 74 -7.84 -1.44 7.00
C GLY A 74 -8.72 -2.25 7.94
N HIS A 75 -8.17 -2.65 9.10
CA HIS A 75 -8.83 -3.55 10.04
C HIS A 75 -10.19 -3.04 10.52
N THR A 76 -10.28 -1.78 10.96
CA THR A 76 -11.53 -1.23 11.53
C THR A 76 -12.64 -1.16 10.48
N VAL A 77 -12.32 -0.69 9.27
CA VAL A 77 -13.29 -0.65 8.17
C VAL A 77 -13.75 -2.07 7.78
N ARG A 78 -12.82 -3.03 7.67
CA ARG A 78 -13.18 -4.43 7.38
C ARG A 78 -14.04 -5.05 8.49
N ALA A 79 -13.74 -4.77 9.75
CA ALA A 79 -14.55 -5.21 10.88
C ALA A 79 -15.98 -4.64 10.79
N LYS A 80 -16.13 -3.35 10.53
CA LYS A 80 -17.45 -2.72 10.34
C LYS A 80 -18.23 -3.30 9.18
N GLN A 81 -17.57 -3.58 8.06
CA GLN A 81 -18.19 -4.27 6.91
C GLN A 81 -18.65 -5.69 7.26
N ALA A 82 -17.95 -6.36 8.17
CA ALA A 82 -18.31 -7.67 8.69
C ALA A 82 -19.27 -7.63 9.90
N GLY A 83 -19.94 -6.49 10.15
CA GLY A 83 -21.00 -6.37 11.15
C GLY A 83 -20.53 -6.04 12.58
N TYR A 84 -19.25 -5.74 12.78
CA TYR A 84 -18.74 -5.25 14.07
C TYR A 84 -18.96 -3.73 14.20
N TYR A 85 -20.01 -3.31 14.89
CA TYR A 85 -20.52 -1.93 14.79
C TYR A 85 -19.74 -0.90 15.62
N ASP A 86 -19.11 -1.33 16.70
CA ASP A 86 -18.31 -0.52 17.64
C ASP A 86 -16.79 -0.70 17.44
N ALA A 87 -16.37 -1.31 16.32
CA ALA A 87 -14.95 -1.47 16.02
C ALA A 87 -14.21 -0.12 16.02
N TRP A 88 -13.05 -0.08 16.69
CA TRP A 88 -12.27 1.14 16.88
C TRP A 88 -10.76 0.86 16.95
N PRO A 89 -9.91 1.76 16.41
CA PRO A 89 -8.47 1.60 16.46
C PRO A 89 -7.81 2.42 17.58
N VAL A 90 -6.71 1.88 18.11
CA VAL A 90 -5.68 2.61 18.85
C VAL A 90 -4.54 2.91 17.90
N ILE A 91 -4.18 4.18 17.74
CA ILE A 91 -3.05 4.60 16.92
C ILE A 91 -2.01 5.23 17.85
N GLY A 92 -0.96 4.46 18.14
CA GLY A 92 0.15 4.92 18.96
C GLY A 92 1.11 5.86 18.23
N TYR A 93 1.90 6.64 18.99
CA TYR A 93 3.03 7.43 18.48
C TYR A 93 4.32 6.59 18.45
N PRO A 94 5.05 6.53 17.33
CA PRO A 94 6.08 5.51 17.13
C PRO A 94 7.22 5.53 18.18
N TYR A 95 7.67 6.70 18.63
CA TYR A 95 8.67 6.78 19.72
C TYR A 95 8.11 6.81 21.14
N TYR A 96 6.83 7.18 21.32
CA TYR A 96 6.29 7.54 22.64
C TYR A 96 5.23 6.58 23.18
N SER A 97 4.70 5.66 22.36
CA SER A 97 3.75 4.64 22.83
C SER A 97 4.39 3.26 22.87
N LYS A 98 4.11 2.53 23.95
CA LYS A 98 4.32 1.08 24.00
C LYS A 98 3.38 0.36 23.03
N ASP A 99 2.26 0.98 22.70
CA ASP A 99 1.23 0.45 21.81
C ASP A 99 1.62 0.74 20.36
N LYS A 100 1.80 -0.32 19.56
CA LYS A 100 2.29 -0.25 18.16
C LYS A 100 1.17 -0.10 17.12
N GLY A 101 -0.04 0.28 17.55
CA GLY A 101 -1.25 0.21 16.74
C GLY A 101 -2.02 -1.08 17.04
N LEU A 102 -3.34 -0.99 17.19
CA LEU A 102 -4.21 -2.14 17.38
C LEU A 102 -5.64 -1.77 16.96
N THR A 103 -6.37 -2.72 16.40
CA THR A 103 -7.82 -2.60 16.20
C THR A 103 -8.59 -3.48 17.17
N TYR A 104 -9.46 -2.85 17.97
CA TYR A 104 -10.47 -3.55 18.73
C TYR A 104 -11.69 -3.78 17.85
N ARG A 105 -12.02 -5.04 17.63
CA ARG A 105 -13.18 -5.39 16.80
C ARG A 105 -14.50 -5.03 17.47
N GLY A 106 -14.57 -5.04 18.80
CA GLY A 106 -15.81 -4.77 19.54
C GLY A 106 -16.82 -5.91 19.42
N GLU A 107 -18.09 -5.59 19.59
CA GLU A 107 -19.25 -6.47 19.53
C GLU A 107 -19.80 -6.65 18.10
N ARG A 108 -20.35 -7.84 17.85
CA ARG A 108 -21.08 -8.20 16.63
C ARG A 108 -22.33 -8.98 17.02
N ILE A 109 -23.40 -8.83 16.25
CA ILE A 109 -24.54 -9.74 16.29
C ILE A 109 -24.16 -10.99 15.48
N GLY A 110 -23.94 -12.12 16.17
CA GLY A 110 -23.62 -13.42 15.54
C GLY A 110 -22.13 -13.79 15.47
N TYR A 111 -21.78 -14.85 14.73
CA TYR A 111 -20.43 -15.41 14.63
C TYR A 111 -19.73 -15.01 13.33
N SER A 112 -18.44 -14.64 13.40
CA SER A 112 -17.67 -14.40 12.18
C SER A 112 -17.24 -15.70 11.51
N SER A 113 -17.51 -15.81 10.21
CA SER A 113 -17.01 -16.90 9.38
C SER A 113 -15.48 -16.86 9.24
N VAL A 114 -14.88 -17.99 8.85
CA VAL A 114 -13.42 -18.07 8.61
C VAL A 114 -12.98 -17.07 7.52
N HIS A 115 -13.78 -16.88 6.46
CA HIS A 115 -13.45 -15.95 5.39
C HIS A 115 -13.57 -14.48 5.80
N GLU A 116 -14.57 -14.12 6.62
CA GLU A 116 -14.65 -12.77 7.20
C GLU A 116 -13.46 -12.49 8.11
N ASN A 117 -13.08 -13.45 8.96
CA ASN A 117 -11.91 -13.31 9.82
C ASN A 117 -10.62 -13.13 9.01
N LYS A 118 -10.47 -13.88 7.91
CA LYS A 118 -9.36 -13.71 6.97
C LYS A 118 -9.35 -12.30 6.36
N LEU A 119 -10.50 -11.82 5.87
CA LEU A 119 -10.65 -10.48 5.30
C LEU A 119 -10.32 -9.37 6.31
N ILE A 120 -10.79 -9.49 7.56
CA ILE A 120 -10.48 -8.54 8.62
C ILE A 120 -8.97 -8.55 8.92
N ASN A 121 -8.35 -9.72 9.04
CA ASN A 121 -6.92 -9.86 9.33
C ASN A 121 -6.02 -9.41 8.16
N SER A 122 -6.44 -9.56 6.91
CA SER A 122 -5.71 -9.03 5.76
C SER A 122 -5.96 -7.54 5.53
N GLY A 123 -6.98 -6.95 6.18
CA GLY A 123 -7.45 -5.60 5.93
C GLY A 123 -6.38 -4.51 6.07
N GLY A 124 -5.51 -4.61 7.08
CA GLY A 124 -4.40 -3.67 7.25
C GLY A 124 -3.39 -3.70 6.10
N ASN A 125 -3.00 -4.90 5.66
CA ASN A 125 -2.08 -5.09 4.52
C ASN A 125 -2.70 -4.62 3.20
N GLU A 126 -3.99 -4.89 3.00
CA GLU A 126 -4.74 -4.43 1.84
C GLU A 126 -4.79 -2.89 1.80
N ALA A 127 -5.14 -2.25 2.92
CA ALA A 127 -5.22 -0.80 2.99
C ALA A 127 -3.87 -0.13 2.71
N ASN A 128 -2.78 -0.69 3.26
CA ASN A 128 -1.43 -0.21 2.99
C ASN A 128 -1.03 -0.40 1.51
N SER A 129 -1.38 -1.54 0.91
CA SER A 129 -1.14 -1.78 -0.51
C SER A 129 -1.87 -0.77 -1.40
N ILE A 130 -3.12 -0.43 -1.07
CA ILE A 130 -3.89 0.61 -1.77
C ILE A 130 -3.19 1.98 -1.65
N LEU A 131 -2.68 2.33 -0.47
CA LEU A 131 -1.94 3.58 -0.26
C LEU A 131 -0.63 3.60 -1.08
N ALA A 132 0.14 2.51 -1.06
CA ALA A 132 1.36 2.38 -1.84
C ALA A 132 1.09 2.52 -3.36
N GLU A 133 0.08 1.83 -3.89
CA GLU A 133 -0.32 1.93 -5.30
C GLU A 133 -0.71 3.35 -5.70
N ASN A 134 -1.45 4.06 -4.84
CA ASN A 134 -1.83 5.43 -5.11
C ASN A 134 -0.63 6.39 -5.10
N ILE A 135 0.33 6.20 -4.19
CA ILE A 135 1.59 6.95 -4.18
C ILE A 135 2.38 6.65 -5.46
N PHE A 136 2.46 5.38 -5.87
CA PHE A 136 3.16 4.96 -7.08
C PHE A 136 2.56 5.65 -8.32
N ALA A 137 1.26 5.47 -8.55
CA ALA A 137 0.57 6.03 -9.70
C ALA A 137 0.72 7.57 -9.76
N LYS A 138 0.53 8.26 -8.63
CA LYS A 138 0.70 9.72 -8.55
C LYS A 138 2.12 10.16 -8.82
N SER A 139 3.12 9.44 -8.30
CA SER A 139 4.53 9.73 -8.53
C SER A 139 4.90 9.59 -10.00
N LEU A 140 4.36 8.57 -10.68
CA LEU A 140 4.53 8.42 -12.13
C LEU A 140 3.85 9.55 -12.90
N LEU A 141 2.58 9.88 -12.58
CA LEU A 141 1.85 10.98 -13.21
C LEU A 141 2.61 12.31 -13.11
N SER A 142 3.25 12.58 -11.97
CA SER A 142 4.09 13.77 -11.77
C SER A 142 5.53 13.64 -12.26
N ASN A 143 5.96 12.46 -12.71
CA ASN A 143 7.35 12.14 -13.06
C ASN A 143 8.36 12.27 -11.91
N ARG A 144 7.88 12.29 -10.68
CA ARG A 144 8.69 12.60 -9.51
C ARG A 144 8.03 12.04 -8.25
N ILE A 145 8.84 11.71 -7.27
CA ILE A 145 8.43 11.38 -5.92
C ILE A 145 9.03 12.38 -4.92
N LEU A 146 8.24 12.79 -3.94
CA LEU A 146 8.70 13.60 -2.81
C LEU A 146 9.34 12.69 -1.76
N TYR A 147 10.39 13.13 -1.05
CA TYR A 147 11.04 12.26 -0.06
C TYR A 147 10.10 11.87 1.10
N GLN A 148 9.14 12.72 1.47
CA GLN A 148 8.12 12.38 2.47
C GLN A 148 7.19 11.28 1.97
N GLN A 149 6.77 11.37 0.71
CA GLN A 149 5.97 10.30 0.08
C GLN A 149 6.79 9.03 -0.15
N SER A 150 8.11 9.15 -0.34
CA SER A 150 9.03 8.00 -0.44
C SER A 150 9.05 7.20 0.85
N LEU A 151 9.02 7.87 2.00
CA LEU A 151 8.97 7.22 3.30
C LEU A 151 7.63 6.52 3.53
N LEU A 152 6.54 7.21 3.21
CA LEU A 152 5.20 6.63 3.28
C LEU A 152 5.06 5.44 2.33
N TYR A 153 5.62 5.51 1.12
CA TYR A 153 5.63 4.41 0.16
C TYR A 153 6.35 3.18 0.71
N ILE A 154 7.62 3.33 1.12
CA ILE A 154 8.43 2.21 1.63
C ILE A 154 7.72 1.56 2.81
N GLY A 155 7.25 2.34 3.78
CA GLY A 155 6.57 1.81 4.97
C GLY A 155 5.34 0.98 4.60
N ASN A 156 4.52 1.44 3.67
CA ASN A 156 3.29 0.75 3.29
C ASN A 156 3.51 -0.43 2.34
N ASN A 157 4.40 -0.29 1.37
CA ASN A 157 4.65 -1.30 0.36
C ASN A 157 5.45 -2.49 0.90
N THR A 158 6.47 -2.23 1.73
CA THR A 158 7.38 -3.28 2.19
C THR A 158 6.91 -4.01 3.44
N TYR A 159 5.88 -3.51 4.14
CA TYR A 159 5.40 -4.07 5.41
C TYR A 159 5.06 -5.56 5.29
N GLN A 160 4.36 -5.92 4.21
CA GLN A 160 3.94 -7.30 3.99
C GLN A 160 5.13 -8.23 3.74
N SER A 161 6.02 -7.86 2.82
CA SER A 161 7.17 -8.67 2.41
C SER A 161 8.19 -8.80 3.55
N LEU A 162 8.48 -7.70 4.25
CA LEU A 162 9.33 -7.72 5.45
C LEU A 162 8.70 -8.56 6.55
N GLY A 163 7.38 -8.48 6.71
CA GLY A 163 6.69 -9.28 7.71
C GLY A 163 6.72 -10.78 7.43
N ILE A 164 6.78 -11.19 6.17
CA ILE A 164 7.01 -12.60 5.79
C ILE A 164 8.45 -13.02 6.09
N LEU A 165 9.42 -12.21 5.69
CA LEU A 165 10.85 -12.49 5.88
C LEU A 165 11.25 -12.53 7.37
N LEU A 166 10.56 -11.76 8.20
CA LEU A 166 10.87 -11.60 9.62
C LEU A 166 9.85 -12.29 10.54
N ALA A 167 8.86 -13.02 9.99
CA ALA A 167 7.77 -13.63 10.73
C ALA A 167 8.26 -14.50 11.91
N ASN A 168 9.34 -15.25 11.71
CA ASN A 168 9.90 -16.14 12.73
C ASN A 168 10.70 -15.40 13.82
N ASN A 169 11.09 -14.15 13.58
CA ASN A 169 12.02 -13.39 14.42
C ASN A 169 11.37 -12.22 15.16
N ILE A 170 10.14 -11.83 14.79
CA ILE A 170 9.46 -10.67 15.37
C ILE A 170 8.11 -11.11 15.94
N SER A 171 7.91 -10.96 17.26
CA SER A 171 6.67 -11.31 17.96
C SER A 171 5.45 -10.59 17.39
N ASP A 172 5.62 -9.33 16.96
CA ASP A 172 4.56 -8.34 16.78
C ASP A 172 3.93 -8.27 15.37
N ILE A 173 4.30 -9.17 14.46
CA ILE A 173 3.72 -9.20 13.10
C ILE A 173 2.52 -10.14 13.07
N HIS A 174 1.47 -9.73 13.78
CA HIS A 174 0.31 -10.58 14.04
C HIS A 174 -0.46 -10.92 12.76
N ASP A 175 -0.71 -9.97 11.86
CA ASP A 175 -1.57 -10.20 10.69
C ASP A 175 -1.03 -11.25 9.73
N ILE A 176 0.28 -11.19 9.46
CA ILE A 176 0.95 -12.12 8.54
C ILE A 176 1.08 -13.48 9.18
N LYS A 177 1.36 -13.56 10.49
CA LYS A 177 1.35 -14.83 11.23
C LYS A 177 -0.03 -15.47 11.25
N TYR A 178 -1.08 -14.70 11.49
CA TYR A 178 -2.46 -15.20 11.47
C TYR A 178 -2.84 -15.64 10.07
N TYR A 179 -2.60 -14.81 9.05
CA TYR A 179 -2.84 -15.17 7.65
C TYR A 179 -2.11 -16.46 7.27
N ASN A 180 -0.82 -16.56 7.59
CA ASN A 180 -0.02 -17.77 7.36
C ASN A 180 -0.59 -18.96 8.12
N LYS A 181 -0.99 -18.82 9.40
CA LYS A 181 -1.63 -19.89 10.15
C LYS A 181 -2.93 -20.38 9.48
N TYR A 182 -3.71 -19.51 8.85
CA TYR A 182 -4.96 -19.90 8.19
C TYR A 182 -4.79 -20.43 6.76
N ILE A 183 -3.64 -20.21 6.12
CA ILE A 183 -3.35 -20.60 4.73
C ILE A 183 -2.33 -21.77 4.68
N ILE A 184 -1.37 -21.82 5.60
CA ILE A 184 -0.20 -22.72 5.60
C ILE A 184 -0.38 -23.96 6.48
N TYR A 185 -1.21 -23.95 7.53
CA TYR A 185 -1.27 -25.01 8.55
C TYR A 185 -1.74 -26.39 8.06
N ASN A 186 -1.98 -26.57 6.76
CA ASN A 186 -2.29 -27.86 6.13
C ASN A 186 -1.32 -28.26 4.99
N ALA A 187 -0.22 -27.53 4.77
CA ALA A 187 0.72 -27.79 3.69
C ALA A 187 2.16 -27.77 4.21
N ASN A 188 2.90 -28.87 3.99
CA ASN A 188 4.34 -29.09 4.26
C ASN A 188 5.12 -27.78 4.54
N GLU A 189 5.19 -27.40 5.83
CA GLU A 189 5.29 -26.00 6.25
C GLU A 189 6.60 -25.32 5.84
N GLU A 190 7.71 -26.04 5.88
CA GLU A 190 9.04 -25.44 5.69
C GLU A 190 9.31 -25.07 4.22
N LYS A 191 8.95 -25.95 3.27
CA LYS A 191 9.19 -25.71 1.84
C LYS A 191 8.33 -24.55 1.34
N LEU A 192 7.07 -24.50 1.76
CA LEU A 192 6.14 -23.45 1.36
C LEU A 192 6.54 -22.09 1.95
N GLN A 193 6.96 -22.07 3.22
CA GLN A 193 7.49 -20.86 3.86
C GLN A 193 8.71 -20.29 3.12
N LYS A 194 9.70 -21.12 2.77
CA LYS A 194 10.88 -20.70 1.98
C LYS A 194 10.51 -20.10 0.62
N GLN A 195 9.47 -20.64 -0.02
CA GLN A 195 8.98 -20.08 -1.29
C GLN A 195 8.34 -18.70 -1.10
N PHE A 196 7.55 -18.50 -0.04
CA PHE A 196 7.01 -17.17 0.29
C PHE A 196 8.11 -16.16 0.61
N GLU A 197 9.11 -16.54 1.39
CA GLU A 197 10.27 -15.70 1.69
C GLU A 197 11.02 -15.31 0.41
N THR A 198 11.21 -16.27 -0.51
CA THR A 198 11.86 -16.00 -1.80
C THR A 198 11.05 -14.99 -2.62
N ILE A 199 9.74 -15.16 -2.72
CA ILE A 199 8.87 -14.25 -3.47
C ILE A 199 8.85 -12.85 -2.84
N ALA A 200 8.74 -12.76 -1.52
CA ALA A 200 8.79 -11.50 -0.78
C ALA A 200 10.11 -10.77 -0.99
N LEU A 201 11.24 -11.51 -1.01
CA LEU A 201 12.54 -10.92 -1.32
C LEU A 201 12.61 -10.43 -2.77
N ILE A 202 12.07 -11.18 -3.73
CA ILE A 202 12.02 -10.76 -5.13
C ILE A 202 11.24 -9.44 -5.25
N GLU A 203 10.03 -9.35 -4.69
CA GLU A 203 9.23 -8.12 -4.67
C GLU A 203 10.04 -6.92 -4.15
N LEU A 204 10.66 -7.05 -2.98
CA LEU A 204 11.45 -5.96 -2.39
C LEU A 204 12.58 -5.47 -3.30
N LEU A 205 13.22 -6.39 -4.01
CA LEU A 205 14.37 -6.11 -4.88
C LEU A 205 13.98 -5.65 -6.28
N THR A 206 12.81 -6.05 -6.78
CA THR A 206 12.37 -5.77 -8.16
C THR A 206 11.44 -4.57 -8.27
N ASP A 207 10.87 -4.09 -7.16
CA ASP A 207 10.08 -2.87 -7.16
C ASP A 207 10.97 -1.64 -7.43
N PRO A 208 10.81 -0.97 -8.59
CA PRO A 208 11.66 0.15 -8.94
C PRO A 208 11.42 1.38 -8.05
N LEU A 209 10.20 1.56 -7.53
CA LEU A 209 9.89 2.71 -6.69
C LEU A 209 10.43 2.53 -5.28
N ASN A 210 10.63 1.31 -4.78
CA ASN A 210 11.42 1.08 -3.55
C ASN A 210 12.83 1.66 -3.71
N TYR A 211 13.52 1.37 -4.83
CA TYR A 211 14.84 1.91 -5.12
C TYR A 211 14.83 3.45 -5.23
N PHE A 212 13.90 4.02 -6.01
CA PHE A 212 13.83 5.48 -6.15
C PHE A 212 13.42 6.19 -4.87
N SER A 213 12.65 5.54 -4.00
CA SER A 213 12.28 6.06 -2.69
C SER A 213 13.49 6.13 -1.76
N LEU A 214 14.29 5.06 -1.69
CA LEU A 214 15.54 5.06 -0.92
C LEU A 214 16.54 6.09 -1.46
N TYR A 215 16.70 6.17 -2.78
CA TYR A 215 17.51 7.18 -3.43
C TYR A 215 17.01 8.60 -3.10
N SER A 216 15.69 8.81 -3.10
CA SER A 216 15.08 10.09 -2.76
C SER A 216 15.40 10.53 -1.34
N ILE A 217 15.29 9.62 -0.37
CA ILE A 217 15.55 9.89 1.04
C ILE A 217 17.04 10.11 1.31
N PHE A 218 17.89 9.14 0.96
CA PHE A 218 19.29 9.16 1.41
C PHE A 218 20.16 10.01 0.52
N LYS A 219 20.02 9.88 -0.80
CA LYS A 219 20.86 10.60 -1.74
C LYS A 219 20.33 12.01 -2.00
N ASN A 220 19.08 12.17 -2.41
CA ASN A 220 18.58 13.48 -2.78
C ASN A 220 18.26 14.36 -1.57
N TYR A 221 17.56 13.85 -0.55
CA TYR A 221 17.20 14.66 0.61
C TYR A 221 18.36 14.78 1.61
N ILE A 222 18.77 13.68 2.27
CA ILE A 222 19.78 13.74 3.34
C ILE A 222 21.11 14.29 2.82
N TYR A 223 21.60 13.80 1.67
CA TYR A 223 22.89 14.22 1.16
C TYR A 223 22.84 15.54 0.35
N GLU A 224 21.86 15.74 -0.54
CA GLU A 224 21.80 16.92 -1.43
C GLU A 224 20.81 18.03 -1.01
N GLY A 225 19.95 17.80 -0.02
CA GLY A 225 18.95 18.77 0.41
C GLY A 225 17.82 19.01 -0.61
N LYS A 226 17.57 18.07 -1.53
CA LYS A 226 16.50 18.12 -2.53
C LYS A 226 15.24 17.43 -2.01
N HIS A 227 14.09 18.09 -2.19
CA HIS A 227 12.80 17.56 -1.74
C HIS A 227 12.16 16.53 -2.70
N GLU A 228 12.62 16.49 -3.95
CA GLU A 228 11.98 15.71 -5.00
C GLU A 228 12.99 14.96 -5.85
N THR A 229 12.58 13.77 -6.30
CA THR A 229 13.39 12.86 -7.10
C THR A 229 12.63 12.53 -8.36
N LYS A 230 13.24 12.76 -9.52
CA LYS A 230 12.67 12.36 -10.81
C LYS A 230 12.69 10.83 -10.92
N ILE A 231 11.59 10.25 -11.37
CA ILE A 231 11.51 8.80 -11.61
C ILE A 231 11.93 8.53 -13.06
N PRO A 232 13.06 7.86 -13.30
CA PRO A 232 13.42 7.44 -14.64
C PRO A 232 12.50 6.29 -15.08
N MET A 233 12.05 6.36 -16.33
CA MET A 233 11.22 5.34 -16.97
C MET A 233 11.82 5.03 -18.34
N LEU A 234 11.66 3.79 -18.79
CA LEU A 234 12.12 3.34 -20.11
C LEU A 234 11.38 4.12 -21.21
N ARG A 235 12.12 4.60 -22.21
CA ARG A 235 11.54 5.31 -23.35
C ARG A 235 11.25 4.30 -24.46
N ILE A 236 9.98 4.03 -24.74
CA ILE A 236 9.59 3.11 -25.82
C ILE A 236 9.53 3.85 -27.17
N GLY A 237 9.07 5.11 -27.18
CA GLY A 237 8.98 5.92 -28.40
C GLY A 237 8.25 7.23 -28.14
N GLY A 238 8.66 8.31 -28.82
CA GLY A 238 8.09 9.64 -28.64
C GLY A 238 7.96 10.04 -27.16
N LYS A 239 6.71 10.31 -26.73
CA LYS A 239 6.36 10.69 -25.35
C LYS A 239 6.01 9.50 -24.44
N LEU A 240 5.92 8.28 -24.99
CA LEU A 240 5.57 7.09 -24.23
C LEU A 240 6.73 6.67 -23.32
N ARG A 241 6.40 6.39 -22.06
CA ARG A 241 7.32 5.92 -21.02
C ARG A 241 6.76 4.66 -20.37
N TYR A 242 7.64 3.76 -19.98
CA TYR A 242 7.28 2.47 -19.42
C TYR A 242 8.06 2.16 -18.15
N LEU A 243 7.37 1.57 -17.17
CA LEU A 243 7.97 1.06 -15.95
C LEU A 243 7.24 -0.24 -15.54
N PRO A 244 7.92 -1.40 -15.53
CA PRO A 244 7.37 -2.61 -14.95
C PRO A 244 7.45 -2.55 -13.42
N ASP A 245 6.57 -3.30 -12.76
CA ASP A 245 6.63 -3.56 -11.34
C ASP A 245 6.13 -4.99 -11.05
N PHE A 246 6.62 -5.57 -9.97
CA PHE A 246 6.24 -6.90 -9.50
C PHE A 246 5.85 -6.81 -8.03
N ARG A 247 4.62 -7.20 -7.72
CA ARG A 247 4.07 -7.13 -6.37
C ARG A 247 3.59 -8.50 -5.91
N TYR A 248 3.63 -8.71 -4.61
CA TYR A 248 3.11 -9.89 -3.95
C TYR A 248 2.05 -9.44 -2.95
N VAL A 249 0.83 -9.96 -3.05
CA VAL A 249 -0.32 -9.49 -2.28
C VAL A 249 -1.01 -10.64 -1.58
N LEU A 250 -1.39 -10.48 -0.31
CA LEU A 250 -2.19 -11.48 0.40
C LEU A 250 -3.65 -11.41 -0.05
N ALA A 251 -4.20 -12.52 -0.55
CA ALA A 251 -5.61 -12.65 -0.89
C ALA A 251 -6.29 -13.77 -0.08
N PRO A 252 -7.61 -13.73 0.17
CA PRO A 252 -8.26 -14.61 1.16
C PRO A 252 -8.12 -16.12 0.94
N TYR A 253 -7.85 -16.54 -0.30
CA TYR A 253 -7.71 -17.94 -0.70
C TYR A 253 -6.24 -18.37 -0.89
N SER A 254 -5.39 -17.51 -1.43
CA SER A 254 -3.98 -17.77 -1.70
C SER A 254 -3.31 -16.43 -2.01
N PRO A 255 -2.07 -16.17 -1.57
CA PRO A 255 -1.35 -14.98 -2.03
C PRO A 255 -1.30 -14.91 -3.55
N GLU A 256 -1.31 -13.71 -4.11
CA GLU A 256 -1.25 -13.49 -5.55
C GLU A 256 0.07 -12.82 -5.95
N LEU A 257 0.62 -13.24 -7.08
CA LEU A 257 1.68 -12.55 -7.79
C LEU A 257 1.04 -11.56 -8.75
N MET A 258 1.47 -10.31 -8.72
CA MET A 258 0.99 -9.24 -9.60
C MET A 258 2.13 -8.73 -10.48
N TYR A 259 1.88 -8.69 -11.78
CA TYR A 259 2.78 -8.15 -12.79
C TYR A 259 2.15 -6.87 -13.32
N GLU A 260 2.68 -5.74 -12.89
CA GLU A 260 2.13 -4.43 -13.20
C GLU A 260 2.96 -3.73 -14.28
N ASN A 261 2.26 -3.23 -15.29
CA ASN A 261 2.87 -2.59 -16.44
C ASN A 261 2.35 -1.17 -16.53
N TYR A 262 3.21 -0.20 -16.20
CA TYR A 262 2.86 1.22 -16.18
C TYR A 262 3.31 1.90 -17.48
N PHE A 263 2.34 2.39 -18.25
CA PHE A 263 2.54 3.16 -19.47
C PHE A 263 2.11 4.61 -19.26
N ARG A 264 3.08 5.52 -19.31
CA ARG A 264 2.83 6.94 -19.12
C ARG A 264 2.95 7.71 -20.43
N PHE A 265 1.97 8.59 -20.67
CA PHE A 265 1.94 9.52 -21.77
C PHE A 265 1.64 10.94 -21.24
N ASP A 266 2.68 11.78 -21.16
CA ASP A 266 2.63 13.11 -20.55
C ASP A 266 2.07 13.10 -19.11
N LYS A 267 0.81 13.55 -18.93
CA LYS A 267 0.09 13.61 -17.64
C LYS A 267 -0.97 12.51 -17.50
N LYS A 268 -0.96 11.50 -18.36
CA LYS A 268 -1.87 10.34 -18.32
C LYS A 268 -1.08 9.09 -18.00
N LEU A 269 -1.72 8.15 -17.30
CA LEU A 269 -1.13 6.86 -16.96
C LEU A 269 -2.11 5.75 -17.31
N LEU A 270 -1.60 4.68 -17.90
CA LEU A 270 -2.28 3.42 -18.09
C LEU A 270 -1.52 2.37 -17.29
N ARG A 271 -2.21 1.64 -16.43
CA ARG A 271 -1.70 0.47 -15.72
C ARG A 271 -2.40 -0.77 -16.23
N ILE A 272 -1.63 -1.78 -16.59
CA ILE A 272 -2.14 -3.13 -16.90
C ILE A 272 -1.55 -4.07 -15.86
N THR A 273 -2.40 -4.68 -15.06
CA THR A 273 -2.02 -5.63 -14.01
C THR A 273 -2.50 -7.01 -14.41
N PHE A 274 -1.58 -7.96 -14.55
CA PHE A 274 -1.92 -9.39 -14.58
C PHE A 274 -1.64 -9.96 -13.20
N ARG A 275 -2.55 -10.77 -12.67
CA ARG A 275 -2.36 -11.44 -11.38
C ARG A 275 -2.73 -12.91 -11.44
N HIS A 276 -2.08 -13.72 -10.62
CA HIS A 276 -2.47 -15.11 -10.41
C HIS A 276 -2.06 -15.59 -9.02
N ALA A 277 -2.76 -16.60 -8.50
CA ALA A 277 -2.40 -17.23 -7.24
C ALA A 277 -0.98 -17.80 -7.27
N ALA A 278 -0.27 -17.63 -6.15
CA ALA A 278 1.04 -18.17 -5.91
C ALA A 278 0.95 -19.59 -5.34
N LEU A 279 1.92 -20.44 -5.69
CA LEU A 279 2.25 -21.67 -4.98
C LEU A 279 1.13 -22.72 -4.81
N THR A 280 0.33 -22.97 -5.85
CA THR A 280 -0.56 -24.15 -6.00
C THR A 280 -1.68 -24.36 -4.98
N LEU A 281 -1.85 -23.49 -3.99
CA LEU A 281 -2.88 -23.64 -2.94
C LEU A 281 -4.29 -23.61 -3.54
N HIS A 282 -4.59 -22.57 -4.32
CA HIS A 282 -5.80 -22.48 -5.12
C HIS A 282 -5.46 -21.80 -6.45
N LYS A 283 -6.23 -22.06 -7.51
CA LYS A 283 -6.06 -21.37 -8.79
C LYS A 283 -6.90 -20.09 -8.78
N SER A 284 -6.26 -18.96 -9.05
CA SER A 284 -6.92 -17.71 -9.41
C SER A 284 -6.13 -17.04 -10.52
N PHE A 285 -6.81 -16.22 -11.31
CA PHE A 285 -6.13 -15.25 -12.17
C PHE A 285 -6.96 -14.00 -12.34
N GLY A 286 -6.35 -12.92 -12.78
CA GLY A 286 -7.08 -11.72 -13.13
C GLY A 286 -6.27 -10.76 -13.98
N ILE A 287 -7.00 -9.92 -14.69
CA ILE A 287 -6.46 -8.82 -15.49
C ILE A 287 -7.19 -7.56 -15.06
N THR A 288 -6.45 -6.51 -14.74
CA THR A 288 -6.99 -5.20 -14.47
C THR A 288 -6.34 -4.16 -15.37
N VAL A 289 -7.16 -3.34 -16.00
CA VAL A 289 -6.74 -2.19 -16.80
C VAL A 289 -7.22 -0.93 -16.09
N LYS A 290 -6.30 -0.05 -15.71
CA LYS A 290 -6.61 1.21 -15.04
C LYS A 290 -6.05 2.39 -15.81
N LEU A 291 -6.91 3.36 -16.07
CA LEU A 291 -6.62 4.62 -16.74
C LEU A 291 -6.69 5.74 -15.71
N TYR A 292 -5.67 6.59 -15.68
CA TYR A 292 -5.59 7.70 -14.76
C TYR A 292 -5.54 9.03 -15.48
N ASN A 293 -6.19 10.03 -14.89
CA ASN A 293 -6.12 11.43 -15.22
C ASN A 293 -6.56 11.78 -16.66
N TYR A 294 -7.58 11.07 -17.16
CA TYR A 294 -8.17 11.35 -18.47
C TYR A 294 -9.11 12.56 -18.37
N SER A 295 -8.87 13.57 -19.21
CA SER A 295 -9.66 14.81 -19.17
C SER A 295 -10.88 14.67 -20.07
N ILE A 296 -12.08 14.91 -19.51
CA ILE A 296 -13.33 15.01 -20.28
C ILE A 296 -13.53 16.46 -20.72
N SER A 297 -13.11 17.41 -19.87
CA SER A 297 -13.19 18.86 -20.15
C SER A 297 -12.01 19.60 -19.49
N LYS A 298 -12.05 20.93 -19.53
CA LYS A 298 -11.07 21.79 -18.83
C LYS A 298 -11.13 21.64 -17.30
N HIS A 299 -12.30 21.32 -16.75
CA HIS A 299 -12.56 21.27 -15.31
C HIS A 299 -12.75 19.85 -14.78
N PHE A 300 -12.94 18.86 -15.66
CA PHE A 300 -13.23 17.50 -15.22
C PHE A 300 -12.20 16.51 -15.77
N SER A 301 -11.73 15.66 -14.87
CA SER A 301 -11.01 14.45 -15.23
C SER A 301 -11.55 13.23 -14.52
N PHE A 302 -11.21 12.07 -15.02
CA PHE A 302 -11.61 10.82 -14.43
C PHE A 302 -10.47 9.81 -14.45
N ASP A 303 -10.60 8.87 -13.53
CA ASP A 303 -9.91 7.60 -13.52
C ASP A 303 -10.93 6.51 -13.84
N SER A 304 -10.51 5.46 -14.54
CA SER A 304 -11.37 4.31 -14.85
C SER A 304 -10.61 3.01 -14.68
N GLN A 305 -11.28 2.00 -14.16
CA GLN A 305 -10.74 0.67 -13.95
C GLN A 305 -11.72 -0.36 -14.47
N ILE A 306 -11.20 -1.31 -15.25
CA ILE A 306 -11.91 -2.54 -15.61
C ILE A 306 -11.08 -3.69 -15.05
N SER A 307 -11.73 -4.57 -14.29
CA SER A 307 -11.11 -5.76 -13.71
C SER A 307 -11.89 -6.99 -14.13
N TYR A 308 -11.20 -7.97 -14.66
CA TYR A 308 -11.70 -9.32 -14.92
C TYR A 308 -10.91 -10.31 -14.09
N TRP A 309 -11.57 -11.29 -13.48
CA TRP A 309 -10.87 -12.30 -12.69
C TRP A 309 -11.62 -13.63 -12.68
N ASP A 310 -10.90 -14.68 -12.34
CA ASP A 310 -11.41 -15.99 -11.96
C ASP A 310 -10.87 -16.31 -10.57
N GLN A 311 -11.76 -16.60 -9.62
CA GLN A 311 -11.37 -16.85 -8.23
C GLN A 311 -11.98 -18.12 -7.64
N PRO A 312 -11.32 -18.71 -6.63
CA PRO A 312 -11.90 -19.76 -5.81
C PRO A 312 -13.19 -19.30 -5.13
N GLU A 313 -13.97 -20.27 -4.70
CA GLU A 313 -15.23 -20.04 -3.98
C GLU A 313 -14.98 -19.26 -2.68
N ILE A 314 -15.69 -18.14 -2.52
CA ILE A 314 -15.69 -17.35 -1.29
C ILE A 314 -17.10 -17.42 -0.70
N LYS A 315 -17.21 -18.15 0.41
CA LYS A 315 -18.45 -18.23 1.22
C LYS A 315 -18.45 -17.24 2.37
N ILE A 316 -19.51 -16.45 2.47
CA ILE A 316 -19.84 -15.63 3.65
C ILE A 316 -21.20 -16.11 4.17
N TYR A 317 -21.28 -16.37 5.48
CA TYR A 317 -22.45 -16.95 6.13
C TYR A 317 -23.26 -15.86 6.86
N ASN A 318 -24.59 -15.98 6.88
CA ASN A 318 -25.48 -15.13 7.68
C ASN A 318 -25.80 -15.87 8.99
N ASP A 319 -25.64 -15.14 10.08
CA ASP A 319 -25.60 -15.63 11.44
C ASP A 319 -26.88 -16.23 12.00
N SER A 320 -28.02 -16.12 11.31
CA SER A 320 -29.28 -16.60 11.87
C SER A 320 -29.57 -18.07 11.55
N ASN A 321 -29.02 -18.64 10.47
CA ASN A 321 -29.49 -19.93 9.93
C ASN A 321 -28.42 -20.76 9.17
N GLU A 322 -27.12 -20.48 9.34
CA GLU A 322 -26.04 -21.08 8.51
C GLU A 322 -26.25 -20.88 6.99
N LYS A 323 -27.12 -19.93 6.61
CA LYS A 323 -27.42 -19.65 5.21
C LYS A 323 -26.29 -18.85 4.60
N ILE A 324 -25.79 -19.32 3.47
CA ILE A 324 -24.80 -18.60 2.68
C ILE A 324 -25.47 -17.32 2.13
N VAL A 325 -24.89 -16.16 2.45
CA VAL A 325 -25.35 -14.83 1.96
C VAL A 325 -24.52 -14.36 0.79
N PHE A 326 -23.33 -14.92 0.64
CA PHE A 326 -22.44 -14.65 -0.48
C PHE A 326 -21.71 -15.95 -0.80
N ASP A 327 -21.95 -16.48 -2.00
CA ASP A 327 -21.29 -17.66 -2.54
C ASP A 327 -20.82 -17.33 -3.95
N GLU A 328 -19.67 -16.67 -4.04
CA GLU A 328 -19.13 -16.26 -5.34
C GLU A 328 -17.92 -17.12 -5.68
N LYS A 329 -18.02 -17.78 -6.83
CA LYS A 329 -16.97 -18.59 -7.44
C LYS A 329 -16.90 -18.27 -8.92
N GLY A 330 -15.69 -18.30 -9.45
CA GLY A 330 -15.50 -18.25 -10.89
C GLY A 330 -15.29 -16.83 -11.39
N LEU A 331 -15.85 -16.55 -12.57
CA LEU A 331 -15.59 -15.34 -13.34
C LEU A 331 -16.30 -14.11 -12.75
N GLY A 332 -15.52 -13.06 -12.52
CA GLY A 332 -16.00 -11.76 -12.12
C GLY A 332 -15.58 -10.66 -13.09
N LEU A 333 -16.42 -9.62 -13.18
CA LEU A 333 -16.16 -8.40 -13.92
C LEU A 333 -16.55 -7.21 -13.04
N ALA A 334 -15.66 -6.22 -12.95
CA ALA A 334 -15.94 -4.95 -12.30
C ALA A 334 -15.53 -3.79 -13.19
N PHE A 335 -16.35 -2.74 -13.15
CA PHE A 335 -16.04 -1.43 -13.70
C PHE A 335 -16.15 -0.39 -12.57
N ILE A 336 -15.10 0.42 -12.43
CA ILE A 336 -15.06 1.52 -11.46
C ILE A 336 -14.65 2.79 -12.20
N GLN A 337 -15.35 3.88 -11.93
CA GLN A 337 -15.00 5.20 -12.43
C GLN A 337 -15.02 6.21 -11.28
N SER A 338 -13.97 7.02 -11.21
CA SER A 338 -13.85 8.12 -10.26
C SER A 338 -13.73 9.42 -11.03
N THR A 339 -14.53 10.43 -10.69
CA THR A 339 -14.50 11.75 -11.35
C THR A 339 -13.96 12.81 -10.39
N TYR A 340 -13.14 13.70 -10.92
CA TYR A 340 -12.45 14.76 -10.20
C TYR A 340 -12.73 16.11 -10.86
N TYR A 341 -12.94 17.12 -10.01
CA TYR A 341 -12.97 18.52 -10.39
C TYR A 341 -11.56 19.12 -10.31
N ARG A 342 -11.16 19.91 -11.30
CA ARG A 342 -9.80 20.48 -11.46
C ARG A 342 -9.78 22.00 -11.33
#